data_AF-A0A1M5IAF6-F1
#
_entry.id   AF-A0A1M5IAF6-F1
#
_cell.length_a   1.000
_cell.length_b   1.000
_cell.length_c   1.000
_cell.angle_alpha   90.00
_cell.angle_beta   90.00
_cell.angle_gamma   90.00
#
_symmetry.space_group_name_H-M   'P 1'
#
loop_
_entity.id
_entity.type
_entity.pdbx_description
1 polymer ?
#
loop_
_entity_poly.entity_id
_entity_poly.type
_entity_poly.pdbx_seq_one_letter_code
_entity_poly.pdbx_strand_id
1 'polypeptide(L)'
;MVRPPLSPQERERGRRLGALLRAARGSRPPAEVAAASGVSLEALRKIESGRVPTPAFFTVAALAGAVGLPLDELAAALTGELVPDRGSALSA
;
A
#
# COMPACT_ATOMS: atom_id res chain seq x y z
N MET A 1 4.55 21.59 18.80
CA MET A 1 4.99 20.24 19.19
C MET A 1 5.93 19.72 18.12
N VAL A 2 7.17 19.36 18.46
CA VAL A 2 8.13 18.80 17.49
C VAL A 2 7.73 17.35 17.22
N ARG A 3 7.46 16.99 15.96
CA ARG A 3 7.22 15.59 15.60
C ARG A 3 8.56 14.86 15.68
N PRO A 4 8.70 13.79 16.47
CA PRO A 4 9.94 13.03 16.54
C PRO A 4 10.35 12.58 15.13
N PRO A 5 11.66 12.59 14.82
CA PRO A 5 12.13 12.17 13.51
C PRO A 5 11.77 10.70 13.29
N LEU A 6 11.33 10.40 12.07
CA LEU A 6 11.01 9.02 11.69
C LEU A 6 12.25 8.14 11.79
N SER A 7 12.08 6.96 12.38
CA SER A 7 13.11 5.94 12.43
C SER A 7 13.45 5.43 11.03
N PRO A 8 14.66 4.89 10.81
CA PRO A 8 15.01 4.25 9.55
C PRO A 8 14.00 3.15 9.15
N GLN A 9 13.48 2.41 10.13
CA GLN A 9 12.51 1.33 9.93
C GLN A 9 11.14 1.86 9.47
N GLU A 10 10.68 3.01 9.99
CA GLU A 10 9.46 3.66 9.52
C GLU A 10 9.58 4.13 8.06
N ARG A 11 10.74 4.67 7.70
CA ARG A 11 11.03 5.09 6.31
C ARG A 11 11.05 3.89 5.38
N GLU A 12 11.68 2.80 5.80
CA GLU A 12 11.78 1.58 5.00
C GLU A 12 10.41 0.91 4.80
N ARG A 13 9.57 0.86 5.84
CA ARG A 13 8.18 0.38 5.72
C ARG A 13 7.40 1.16 4.67
N GLY A 14 7.48 2.49 4.69
CA GLY A 14 6.82 3.34 3.70
C GLY A 14 7.34 3.14 2.27
N ARG A 15 8.65 2.95 2.09
CA ARG A 15 9.26 2.64 0.78
C ARG A 15 8.76 1.30 0.24
N ARG A 16 8.76 0.25 1.06
CA ARG A 16 8.27 -1.08 0.67
C ARG A 16 6.79 -1.05 0.29
N LEU A 17 5.96 -0.38 1.09
CA LEU A 17 4.54 -0.18 0.78
C LEU A 17 4.34 0.55 -0.55
N GLY A 18 5.06 1.65 -0.76
CA GLY A 18 5.02 2.41 -2.02
C GLY A 18 5.40 1.56 -3.24
N ALA A 19 6.46 0.76 -3.12
CA ALA A 19 6.92 -0.13 -4.17
C ALA A 19 5.89 -1.22 -4.51
N LEU A 20 5.25 -1.82 -3.51
CA LEU A 20 4.19 -2.83 -3.70
C LEU A 20 2.98 -2.25 -4.43
N LEU A 21 2.50 -1.08 -4.02
CA LEU A 21 1.40 -0.39 -4.69
C LEU A 21 1.77 0.01 -6.13
N ARG A 22 3.01 0.47 -6.34
CA ARG A 22 3.52 0.81 -7.68
C ARG A 22 3.56 -0.40 -8.60
N ALA A 23 3.98 -1.55 -8.08
CA ALA A 23 4.04 -2.82 -8.79
C ALA A 23 2.62 -3.29 -9.15
N ALA A 24 1.69 -3.29 -8.19
CA ALA A 24 0.29 -3.67 -8.41
C ALA A 24 -0.43 -2.74 -9.42
N ARG A 25 -0.09 -1.44 -9.43
CA ARG A 25 -0.60 -0.52 -10.47
C ARG A 25 -0.14 -0.95 -11.88
N GLY A 26 1.08 -1.47 -12.02
CA GLY A 26 1.63 -1.91 -13.30
C GLY A 26 1.81 -0.75 -14.29
N SER A 27 1.36 -0.93 -15.53
CA SER A 27 1.43 0.09 -16.59
C SER A 27 0.31 1.13 -16.53
N ARG A 28 -0.74 0.91 -15.71
CA ARG A 28 -1.87 1.84 -15.60
C ARG A 28 -1.40 3.26 -15.25
N PRO A 29 -1.88 4.31 -15.92
CA PRO A 29 -1.53 5.69 -15.59
C PRO A 29 -1.83 6.02 -14.12
N PRO A 30 -0.95 6.74 -13.41
CA PRO A 30 -1.22 7.13 -12.02
C PRO A 30 -2.51 7.94 -11.87
N ALA A 31 -2.88 8.74 -12.89
CA ALA A 31 -4.11 9.53 -12.87
C ALA A 31 -5.37 8.65 -12.84
N GLU A 32 -5.35 7.50 -13.51
CA GLU A 32 -6.47 6.54 -13.53
C GLU A 32 -6.68 5.93 -12.14
N VAL A 33 -5.61 5.46 -11.49
CA VAL A 33 -5.69 4.90 -10.13
C VAL A 33 -6.06 5.96 -9.09
N ALA A 34 -5.56 7.18 -9.24
CA ALA A 34 -5.94 8.31 -8.38
C ALA A 34 -7.45 8.58 -8.47
N ALA A 35 -8.01 8.65 -9.69
CA ALA A 35 -9.44 8.83 -9.89
C ALA A 35 -10.26 7.68 -9.31
N ALA A 36 -9.84 6.42 -9.54
CA ALA A 36 -10.54 5.24 -9.05
C ALA A 36 -10.51 5.09 -7.51
N SER A 37 -9.44 5.54 -6.86
CA SER A 37 -9.28 5.47 -5.41
C SER A 37 -9.82 6.68 -4.64
N GLY A 38 -10.12 7.79 -5.32
CA GLY A 38 -10.43 9.07 -4.68
C GLY A 38 -9.22 9.72 -3.97
N VAL A 39 -8.01 9.18 -4.13
CA VAL A 39 -6.77 9.74 -3.59
C VAL A 39 -6.15 10.68 -4.63
N SER A 40 -5.65 11.84 -4.21
CA SER A 40 -5.05 12.79 -5.15
C SER A 40 -3.85 12.18 -5.90
N LEU A 41 -3.68 12.57 -7.16
CA LEU A 41 -2.54 12.14 -7.99
C LEU A 41 -1.20 12.46 -7.32
N GLU A 42 -1.10 13.61 -6.65
CA GLU A 42 0.10 14.00 -5.93
C GLU A 42 0.37 13.07 -4.74
N ALA A 43 -0.65 12.75 -3.95
CA ALA A 43 -0.54 11.84 -2.82
C ALA A 43 -0.13 10.43 -3.29
N LEU A 44 -0.75 9.91 -4.35
CA LEU A 44 -0.36 8.64 -4.96
C LEU A 44 1.11 8.62 -5.36
N ARG A 45 1.59 9.64 -6.09
CA ARG A 45 3.01 9.74 -6.48
C ARG A 45 3.95 9.78 -5.29
N LYS A 46 3.59 10.51 -4.22
CA LYS A 46 4.39 10.56 -2.99
C LYS A 46 4.41 9.20 -2.29
N ILE A 47 3.29 8.48 -2.23
CA ILE A 47 3.20 7.15 -1.64
C ILE A 47 4.04 6.15 -2.43
N GLU A 48 3.85 6.05 -3.75
CA GLU A 48 4.58 5.10 -4.61
C GLU A 48 6.09 5.31 -4.60
N SER A 49 6.53 6.56 -4.44
CA SER A 49 7.95 6.90 -4.31
C SER A 49 8.51 6.72 -2.90
N GLY A 50 7.71 6.25 -1.94
CA GLY A 50 8.12 6.07 -0.55
C GLY A 50 8.35 7.37 0.24
N ARG A 51 7.87 8.51 -0.29
CA ARG A 51 7.99 9.83 0.38
C ARG A 51 6.91 10.08 1.43
N VAL A 52 5.98 9.14 1.61
CA VAL A 52 5.00 9.12 2.70
C VAL A 52 5.28 7.89 3.57
N PRO A 53 6.06 8.03 4.66
CA PRO A 53 6.47 6.88 5.47
C PRO A 53 5.33 6.25 6.27
N THR A 54 4.36 7.07 6.68
CA THR A 54 3.19 6.66 7.47
C THR A 54 1.91 7.17 6.80
N PRO A 55 1.53 6.59 5.64
CA PRO A 55 0.28 6.95 4.99
C PRO A 55 -0.91 6.52 5.85
N ALA A 56 -2.02 7.25 5.77
CA ALA A 56 -3.22 6.91 6.52
C ALA A 56 -3.80 5.58 6.03
N PHE A 57 -4.33 4.78 6.96
CA PHE A 57 -4.90 3.46 6.68
C PHE A 57 -5.92 3.49 5.55
N PHE A 58 -6.91 4.40 5.63
CA PHE A 58 -7.95 4.51 4.60
C PHE A 58 -7.41 4.93 3.23
N THR A 59 -6.31 5.67 3.18
CA THR A 59 -5.61 5.98 1.92
C THR A 59 -5.00 4.72 1.32
N VAL A 60 -4.36 3.88 2.14
CA VAL A 60 -3.78 2.61 1.68
C VAL A 60 -4.89 1.66 1.22
N ALA A 61 -5.97 1.53 1.99
CA ALA A 61 -7.13 0.69 1.64
C ALA A 61 -7.76 1.08 0.30
N ALA A 62 -7.99 2.38 0.08
CA ALA A 62 -8.55 2.89 -1.17
C ALA A 62 -7.63 2.63 -2.37
N LEU A 63 -6.31 2.84 -2.20
CA LEU A 63 -5.32 2.55 -3.24
C LEU A 63 -5.24 1.05 -3.56
N ALA A 64 -5.19 0.21 -2.53
CA ALA A 64 -5.14 -1.24 -2.65
C ALA A 64 -6.36 -1.77 -3.43
N GLY A 65 -7.57 -1.31 -3.08
CA GLY A 65 -8.80 -1.61 -3.81
C GLY A 65 -8.74 -1.17 -5.28
N ALA A 66 -8.30 0.06 -5.55
CA ALA A 66 -8.21 0.58 -6.91
C ALA A 66 -7.18 -0.18 -7.79
N VAL A 67 -6.12 -0.72 -7.18
CA VAL A 67 -5.14 -1.54 -7.91
C VAL A 67 -5.50 -3.02 -7.95
N GLY A 68 -6.55 -3.46 -7.25
CA GLY A 68 -6.95 -4.86 -7.17
C GLY A 68 -6.02 -5.71 -6.29
N LEU A 69 -5.34 -5.11 -5.32
CA LEU A 69 -4.46 -5.80 -4.38
C LEU A 69 -5.20 -6.04 -3.05
N PRO A 70 -5.44 -7.30 -2.66
CA PRO A 70 -6.03 -7.61 -1.36
C PRO A 70 -5.16 -7.09 -0.20
N LEU A 71 -5.79 -6.52 0.83
CA LEU A 71 -5.06 -5.91 1.96
C LEU A 71 -4.29 -6.94 2.80
N ASP A 72 -4.76 -8.18 2.82
CA ASP A 72 -4.08 -9.30 3.47
C ASP A 72 -2.82 -9.73 2.73
N GLU A 73 -2.85 -9.80 1.40
CA GLU A 73 -1.64 -10.04 0.59
C GLU A 73 -0.64 -8.89 0.78
N LEU A 74 -1.12 -7.64 0.81
CA LEU A 74 -0.28 -6.49 1.08
C LEU A 74 0.35 -6.56 2.48
N ALA A 75 -0.41 -6.93 3.50
CA ALA A 75 0.08 -7.06 4.86
C ALA A 75 1.15 -8.16 4.97
N ALA A 76 0.87 -9.34 4.42
CA ALA A 76 1.81 -10.46 4.35
C ALA A 76 3.13 -10.10 3.65
N ALA A 77 3.07 -9.43 2.50
CA ALA A 77 4.26 -8.96 1.79
C ALA A 77 5.09 -7.94 2.60
N LEU A 78 4.46 -7.18 3.50
CA LEU A 78 5.13 -6.20 4.36
C LEU A 78 5.72 -6.84 5.62
N THR A 79 5.02 -7.80 6.24
CA THR A 79 5.45 -8.49 7.46
C THR A 79 6.40 -9.66 7.19
N GLY A 80 6.44 -10.16 5.96
CA GLY A 80 7.21 -11.35 5.61
C GLY A 80 6.52 -12.65 6.03
N GLU A 81 5.23 -12.61 6.33
CA GLU A 81 4.43 -13.78 6.65
C GLU A 81 3.79 -14.34 5.36
N LEU A 82 3.81 -15.66 5.21
CA LEU A 82 3.07 -16.35 4.14
C LEU A 82 1.57 -16.37 4.55
N VAL A 83 0.68 -15.83 3.71
CA VAL A 83 -0.76 -16.02 3.93
C VAL A 83 -1.07 -17.52 3.78
N PRO A 84 -1.57 -18.21 4.81
CA PRO A 84 -2.04 -19.58 4.64
C PRO A 84 -3.22 -19.59 3.66
N ASP A 85 -3.23 -20.57 2.76
CA ASP A 85 -4.29 -20.75 1.76
C ASP A 85 -5.67 -20.79 2.43
N ARG A 86 -6.50 -19.76 2.16
CA ARG A 86 -7.85 -19.63 2.71
C ARG A 86 -8.83 -20.64 2.09
N GLY A 87 -8.42 -21.42 1.08
CA GLY A 87 -9.26 -22.38 0.37
C GLY A 87 -9.65 -23.64 1.15
N SER A 88 -9.03 -23.93 2.31
CA SER A 88 -9.28 -25.18 3.05
C SER A 88 -10.25 -25.06 4.23
N ALA A 89 -10.67 -23.85 4.63
CA ALA A 89 -11.36 -23.63 5.91
C ALA A 89 -12.91 -23.53 5.82
N LEU A 90 -13.53 -23.75 4.66
CA LEU A 90 -15.00 -23.62 4.49
C LEU A 90 -15.71 -24.91 3.99
N SER A 91 -15.11 -26.09 4.19
CA SER A 91 -15.73 -27.38 3.82
C SER A 91 -16.11 -28.26 5.03
N ALA A 92 -16.75 -27.70 6.05
CA ALA A 92 -17.35 -28.48 7.15
C ALA A 92 -18.80 -28.09 7.38
#